data_AF-A0A1N6JXQ0-F1
#
_entry.id   AF-A0A1N6JXQ0-F1
#
_cell.length_a   1.000
_cell.length_b   1.000
_cell.length_c   1.000
_cell.angle_alpha   90.00
_cell.angle_beta   90.00
_cell.angle_gamma   90.00
#
_symmetry.space_group_name_H-M   'P 1'
#
loop_
_entity.id
_entity.type
_entity.pdbx_description
1 polymer ?
#
loop_
_entity_poly.entity_id
_entity_poly.type
_entity_poly.pdbx_seq_one_letter_code
_entity_poly.pdbx_strand_id
1 'polypeptide(L)'
;MLFTIQGNNKPSRLVVISYDMTCERRARRVRRVLDSIHHAKQYSVFEAILDNCEFKGLLAELSELCDLEQDSLVVWWPREGLRLRHQEKRLMVCARSGQTCSEVAILPPNTGNFIICSDISDPDALRTVAGKIASETTFIQRSVYWLRGTASQLSGLMESCAQYLTDGDRLWIYPLRGCHDLWHIGIFEQSVLPISTHRWSK
;
A
#
# COMPACT_ATOMS: atom_id res chain seq x y z
N MET A 1 -0.64 -26.49 -30.97
CA MET A 1 -1.89 -25.83 -30.54
C MET A 1 -1.49 -24.46 -30.00
N LEU A 2 -1.63 -23.39 -30.80
CA LEU A 2 -1.26 -22.02 -30.44
C LEU A 2 -2.49 -21.35 -29.81
N PHE A 3 -2.45 -21.10 -28.51
CA PHE A 3 -3.47 -20.28 -27.85
C PHE A 3 -3.11 -18.82 -28.04
N THR A 4 -3.75 -18.16 -29.00
CA THR A 4 -3.72 -16.71 -29.11
C THR A 4 -4.63 -16.15 -28.00
N ILE A 5 -4.06 -15.83 -26.84
CA ILE A 5 -4.78 -15.09 -25.81
C ILE A 5 -4.99 -13.69 -26.38
N GLN A 6 -6.21 -13.39 -26.83
CA GLN A 6 -6.61 -12.00 -27.12
C GLN A 6 -6.45 -11.21 -25.82
N GLY A 7 -5.35 -10.48 -25.73
CA GLY A 7 -5.07 -9.60 -24.61
C GLY A 7 -6.08 -8.48 -24.59
N ASN A 8 -7.10 -8.59 -23.72
CA ASN A 8 -7.81 -7.42 -23.24
C ASN A 8 -6.77 -6.56 -22.50
N ASN A 9 -6.14 -5.63 -23.22
CA ASN A 9 -5.24 -4.63 -22.66
C ASN A 9 -6.07 -3.72 -21.75
N LYS A 10 -6.19 -4.12 -20.49
CA LYS A 10 -6.70 -3.24 -19.45
C LYS A 10 -5.76 -2.03 -19.39
N PRO A 11 -6.30 -0.81 -19.25
CA PRO A 11 -5.48 0.38 -19.14
C PRO A 11 -4.54 0.27 -17.94
N SER A 12 -3.35 0.87 -18.07
CA SER A 12 -2.41 0.98 -16.96
C SER A 12 -3.07 1.67 -15.78
N ARG A 13 -2.77 1.18 -14.58
CA ARG A 13 -3.34 1.68 -13.33
C ARG A 13 -2.28 1.80 -12.26
N LEU A 14 -2.53 2.66 -11.27
CA LEU A 14 -1.69 2.73 -10.09
C LEU A 14 -1.76 1.42 -9.31
N VAL A 15 -0.60 0.84 -9.07
CA VAL A 15 -0.36 -0.31 -8.20
C VAL A 15 0.57 0.16 -7.11
N VAL A 16 0.25 -0.19 -5.87
CA VAL A 16 1.15 0.04 -4.73
C VAL A 16 1.67 -1.30 -4.26
N ILE A 17 2.98 -1.38 -4.07
CA ILE A 17 3.71 -2.58 -3.70
C ILE A 17 4.51 -2.25 -2.47
N SER A 18 4.42 -3.09 -1.45
CA SER A 18 5.25 -2.98 -0.27
C SER A 18 5.81 -4.33 0.12
N TYR A 19 7.03 -4.33 0.65
CA TYR A 19 7.71 -5.55 1.08
C TYR A 19 8.20 -5.44 2.53
N ASP A 20 8.23 -6.58 3.23
CA ASP A 20 8.94 -6.78 4.49
C ASP A 20 9.81 -8.02 4.33
N MET A 21 11.12 -7.86 4.52
CA MET A 21 12.10 -8.90 4.23
C MET A 21 13.08 -9.05 5.37
N THR A 22 13.36 -10.30 5.73
CA THR A 22 14.31 -10.63 6.79
C THR A 22 15.76 -10.58 6.30
N CYS A 23 15.99 -10.88 5.01
CA CYS A 23 17.32 -10.87 4.41
C CYS A 23 17.62 -9.57 3.66
N GLU A 24 18.58 -8.79 4.15
CA GLU A 24 18.99 -7.51 3.54
C GLU A 24 19.45 -7.66 2.08
N ARG A 25 20.10 -8.78 1.73
CA ARG A 25 20.53 -9.06 0.34
C ARG A 25 19.33 -9.22 -0.60
N ARG A 26 18.26 -9.89 -0.17
CA ARG A 26 17.01 -10.03 -0.95
C ARG A 26 16.29 -8.68 -1.04
N ALA A 27 16.20 -7.95 0.08
CA ALA A 27 15.64 -6.61 0.13
C ALA A 27 16.31 -5.66 -0.87
N ARG A 28 17.65 -5.67 -0.95
CA ARG A 28 18.41 -4.88 -1.93
C ARG A 28 18.18 -5.30 -3.39
N ARG A 29 17.83 -6.56 -3.66
CA ARG A 29 17.49 -7.01 -5.02
C ARG A 29 16.09 -6.55 -5.40
N VAL A 30 15.09 -6.80 -4.56
CA VAL A 30 13.71 -6.33 -4.78
C VAL A 30 13.65 -4.82 -4.89
N ARG A 31 14.34 -4.10 -4.01
CA ARG A 31 14.42 -2.64 -4.08
C ARG A 31 14.96 -2.15 -5.42
N ARG A 32 15.99 -2.80 -5.99
CA ARG A 32 16.52 -2.42 -7.31
C ARG A 32 15.51 -2.61 -8.43
N VAL A 33 14.74 -3.70 -8.39
CA VAL A 33 13.66 -3.95 -9.36
C VAL A 33 12.57 -2.89 -9.21
N LEU A 34 12.14 -2.58 -8.00
CA LEU A 34 11.11 -1.57 -7.76
C LEU A 34 11.60 -0.14 -8.08
N ASP A 35 12.86 0.17 -7.79
CA ASP A 35 13.46 1.47 -8.07
C ASP A 35 13.53 1.77 -9.58
N SER A 36 13.55 0.76 -10.47
CA SER A 36 13.58 1.00 -11.92
C SER A 36 12.21 1.36 -12.52
N ILE A 37 11.11 1.08 -11.81
CA ILE A 37 9.74 1.26 -12.30
C ILE A 37 8.90 2.23 -11.48
N HIS A 38 9.39 2.68 -10.32
CA HIS A 38 8.59 3.48 -9.41
C HIS A 38 8.28 4.88 -9.95
N HIS A 39 7.07 5.33 -9.67
CA HIS A 39 6.64 6.71 -9.82
C HIS A 39 6.81 7.51 -8.51
N ALA A 40 6.61 6.84 -7.37
CA ALA A 40 6.85 7.42 -6.05
C ALA A 40 7.24 6.31 -5.08
N LYS A 41 7.95 6.68 -4.00
CA LYS A 41 8.32 5.74 -2.95
C LYS A 41 8.38 6.39 -1.58
N GLN A 42 8.12 5.57 -0.58
CA GLN A 42 8.21 5.89 0.83
C GLN A 42 8.67 4.64 1.57
N TYR A 43 9.88 4.66 2.13
CA TYR A 43 10.47 3.49 2.78
C TYR A 43 10.43 2.21 1.91
N SER A 44 9.68 1.18 2.32
CA SER A 44 9.47 -0.07 1.59
C SER A 44 8.19 -0.09 0.72
N VAL A 45 7.48 1.03 0.63
CA VAL A 45 6.25 1.21 -0.17
C VAL A 45 6.58 1.93 -1.48
N PHE A 46 6.17 1.34 -2.60
CA PHE A 46 6.44 1.79 -3.96
C PHE A 46 5.14 1.92 -4.74
N GLU A 47 5.01 3.01 -5.47
CA GLU A 47 3.94 3.25 -6.42
C GLU A 47 4.45 3.04 -7.84
N ALA A 48 3.72 2.29 -8.66
CA ALA A 48 4.01 2.12 -10.07
C ALA A 48 2.73 2.22 -10.91
N ILE A 49 2.83 2.74 -12.13
CA ILE A 49 1.75 2.72 -13.11
C ILE A 49 2.01 1.51 -14.00
N LEU A 50 1.19 0.47 -13.87
CA LEU A 50 1.42 -0.80 -14.55
C LEU A 50 0.16 -1.22 -15.30
N ASP A 51 0.32 -1.71 -16.52
CA ASP A 51 -0.68 -2.54 -17.18
C ASP A 51 -0.70 -3.96 -16.59
N ASN A 52 -1.63 -4.80 -17.08
CA ASN A 52 -1.79 -6.14 -16.56
C ASN A 52 -0.64 -7.10 -16.92
N CYS A 53 0.05 -6.88 -18.04
CA CYS A 53 1.21 -7.66 -18.46
C CYS A 53 2.42 -7.29 -17.59
N GLU A 54 2.71 -5.99 -17.47
CA GLU A 54 3.78 -5.45 -16.63
C GLU A 54 3.60 -5.87 -15.18
N PHE A 55 2.37 -5.78 -14.65
CA PHE A 55 2.07 -6.22 -13.30
C PHE A 55 2.38 -7.71 -13.06
N LYS A 56 1.98 -8.58 -13.99
CA LYS A 56 2.25 -10.02 -13.88
C LYS A 56 3.74 -10.33 -14.00
N GLY A 57 4.44 -9.69 -14.94
CA GLY A 57 5.88 -9.84 -15.11
C GLY A 57 6.64 -9.40 -13.87
N LEU A 58 6.29 -8.24 -13.32
CA LEU A 58 6.85 -7.74 -12.07
C LEU A 58 6.60 -8.69 -10.90
N LEU A 59 5.37 -9.18 -10.73
CA LEU A 59 5.08 -10.15 -9.66
C LEU A 59 5.88 -11.44 -9.80
N ALA A 60 6.05 -11.95 -11.02
CA ALA A 60 6.88 -13.13 -11.26
C ALA A 60 8.33 -12.86 -10.86
N GLU A 61 8.92 -11.75 -11.33
CA GLU A 61 10.29 -11.36 -10.97
C GLU A 61 10.46 -11.19 -9.45
N LEU A 62 9.53 -10.49 -8.78
CA LEU A 62 9.58 -10.34 -7.32
C LEU A 62 9.48 -11.68 -6.61
N SER A 63 8.63 -12.60 -7.08
CA SER A 63 8.48 -13.93 -6.47
C SER A 63 9.75 -14.78 -6.54
N GLU A 64 10.57 -14.61 -7.59
CA GLU A 64 11.87 -15.29 -7.70
C GLU A 64 12.94 -14.70 -6.77
N LEU A 65 12.77 -13.44 -6.38
CA LEU A 65 13.68 -12.73 -5.48
C LEU A 65 13.35 -12.94 -4.00
N CYS A 66 12.10 -13.27 -3.67
CA CYS A 66 11.61 -13.43 -2.32
C CYS A 66 11.72 -14.89 -1.84
N ASP A 67 12.00 -15.05 -0.56
CA ASP A 67 11.73 -16.30 0.14
C ASP A 67 10.34 -16.18 0.78
N LEU A 68 9.30 -16.65 0.09
CA LEU A 68 7.91 -16.46 0.54
C LEU A 68 7.56 -17.22 1.85
N GLU A 69 8.47 -18.05 2.35
CA GLU A 69 8.38 -18.68 3.68
C GLU A 69 8.99 -17.81 4.79
N GLN A 70 9.59 -16.67 4.46
CA GLN A 70 10.27 -15.75 5.41
C GLN A 70 9.96 -14.28 5.16
N ASP A 71 9.61 -13.94 3.93
CA ASP A 71 9.39 -12.60 3.43
C ASP A 71 7.88 -12.40 3.13
N SER A 72 7.44 -11.14 3.13
CA SER A 72 6.09 -10.77 2.73
C SER A 72 6.10 -9.70 1.65
N LEU A 73 5.17 -9.85 0.71
CA LEU A 73 4.83 -8.86 -0.30
C LEU A 73 3.35 -8.53 -0.16
N VAL A 74 3.06 -7.23 -0.21
CA VAL A 74 1.70 -6.72 -0.13
C VAL A 74 1.49 -5.80 -1.31
N VAL A 75 0.39 -6.03 -2.02
CA VAL A 75 0.06 -5.30 -3.24
C VAL A 75 -1.37 -4.80 -3.13
N TRP A 76 -1.62 -3.56 -3.53
CA TRP A 76 -2.98 -3.06 -3.62
C TRP A 76 -3.23 -2.11 -4.78
N TRP A 77 -4.51 -1.98 -5.12
CA TRP A 77 -5.00 -1.03 -6.13
C TRP A 77 -5.82 0.06 -5.47
N PRO A 78 -5.27 1.27 -5.31
CA PRO A 78 -6.02 2.39 -4.79
C PRO A 78 -7.21 2.72 -5.68
N ARG A 79 -8.35 3.00 -5.06
CA ARG A 79 -9.55 3.49 -5.73
C ARG A 79 -9.18 4.71 -6.56
N GLU A 80 -9.43 4.65 -7.86
CA GLU A 80 -9.18 5.75 -8.81
C GLU A 80 -7.72 6.24 -8.80
N GLY A 81 -6.78 5.39 -8.35
CA GLY A 81 -5.38 5.74 -8.21
C GLY A 81 -5.12 6.82 -7.17
N LEU A 82 -5.98 6.97 -6.17
CA LEU A 82 -5.87 8.01 -5.14
C LEU A 82 -4.76 7.70 -4.13
N ARG A 83 -3.93 8.71 -3.86
CA ARG A 83 -3.12 8.81 -2.64
C ARG A 83 -3.55 10.03 -1.85
N LEU A 84 -3.89 9.84 -0.59
CA LEU A 84 -4.29 10.91 0.31
C LEU A 84 -3.21 11.18 1.37
N ARG A 85 -3.25 12.39 1.93
CA ARG A 85 -2.52 12.78 3.13
C ARG A 85 -3.41 13.66 4.00
N HIS A 86 -3.12 13.73 5.29
CA HIS A 86 -3.75 14.71 6.17
C HIS A 86 -2.95 16.01 6.17
N GLN A 87 -3.61 17.14 5.95
CA GLN A 87 -3.02 18.48 5.96
C GLN A 87 -4.09 19.49 6.40
N GLU A 88 -3.73 20.44 7.27
CA GLU A 88 -4.64 21.52 7.71
C GLU A 88 -6.01 21.02 8.20
N LYS A 89 -6.00 19.94 9.00
CA LYS A 89 -7.22 19.27 9.54
C LYS A 89 -8.15 18.68 8.48
N ARG A 90 -7.63 18.41 7.29
CA ARG A 90 -8.39 17.86 6.16
C ARG A 90 -7.62 16.74 5.49
N LEU A 91 -8.36 15.79 4.92
CA LEU A 91 -7.79 14.84 3.97
C LEU A 91 -7.63 15.52 2.61
N MET A 92 -6.42 15.47 2.06
CA MET A 92 -6.06 16.04 0.78
C MET A 92 -5.69 14.94 -0.20
N VAL A 93 -6.15 15.03 -1.44
CA VAL A 93 -5.65 14.21 -2.54
C VAL A 93 -4.29 14.75 -2.94
N CYS A 94 -3.22 14.02 -2.63
CA CYS A 94 -1.87 14.41 -2.98
C CYS A 94 -1.39 13.78 -4.29
N ALA A 95 -2.04 12.70 -4.75
CA ALA A 95 -1.90 12.21 -6.10
C ALA A 95 -3.12 11.44 -6.61
N ARG A 96 -3.26 11.42 -7.93
CA ARG A 96 -4.25 10.63 -8.68
C ARG A 96 -3.56 9.97 -9.87
N SER A 97 -3.54 8.64 -9.88
CA SER A 97 -2.87 7.86 -10.93
C SER A 97 -1.42 8.31 -11.17
N GLY A 98 -0.68 8.53 -10.07
CA GLY A 98 0.70 9.02 -10.09
C GLY A 98 0.82 10.55 -10.16
N GLN A 99 -0.12 11.25 -10.79
CA GLN A 99 -0.03 12.71 -10.96
C GLN A 99 -0.26 13.44 -9.63
N THR A 100 0.60 14.40 -9.30
CA THR A 100 0.46 15.23 -8.09
C THR A 100 -0.84 16.02 -8.12
N CYS A 101 -1.51 16.09 -6.98
CA CYS A 101 -2.74 16.87 -6.78
C CYS A 101 -2.65 17.64 -5.46
N SER A 102 -3.58 18.58 -5.26
CA SER A 102 -3.67 19.38 -4.04
C SER A 102 -5.12 19.78 -3.72
N GLU A 103 -6.07 18.90 -4.03
CA GLU A 103 -7.50 19.11 -3.79
C GLU A 103 -7.95 18.45 -2.48
N VAL A 104 -9.05 18.93 -1.89
CA VAL A 104 -9.67 18.29 -0.73
C VAL A 104 -10.27 16.95 -1.17
N ALA A 105 -10.02 15.89 -0.40
CA ALA A 105 -10.54 14.57 -0.69
C ALA A 105 -12.05 14.50 -0.42
N ILE A 106 -12.82 14.15 -1.46
CA ILE A 106 -14.25 13.85 -1.33
C ILE A 106 -14.40 12.32 -1.41
N LEU A 107 -14.53 11.70 -0.24
CA LEU A 107 -14.67 10.25 -0.13
C LEU A 107 -16.14 9.85 0.00
N PRO A 108 -16.61 8.86 -0.80
CA PRO A 108 -17.94 8.33 -0.61
C PRO A 108 -18.13 7.74 0.79
N PRO A 109 -19.33 7.84 1.39
CA PRO A 109 -19.61 7.33 2.73
C PRO A 109 -19.23 5.86 2.91
N ASN A 110 -19.36 5.07 1.83
CA ASN A 110 -19.15 3.62 1.82
C ASN A 110 -17.73 3.20 1.38
N THR A 111 -16.73 4.08 1.40
CA THR A 111 -15.35 3.73 0.98
C THR A 111 -14.80 2.57 1.82
N GLY A 112 -15.02 2.59 3.14
CA GLY A 112 -14.98 1.41 4.02
C GLY A 112 -13.61 0.77 4.26
N ASN A 113 -12.62 0.98 3.39
CA ASN A 113 -11.33 0.27 3.40
C ASN A 113 -10.21 1.24 3.04
N PHE A 114 -9.19 1.33 3.89
CA PHE A 114 -8.05 2.20 3.70
C PHE A 114 -6.75 1.50 4.07
N ILE A 115 -5.73 1.60 3.22
CA ILE A 115 -4.35 1.26 3.60
C ILE A 115 -3.68 2.53 4.11
N ILE A 116 -3.04 2.45 5.26
CA ILE A 116 -2.29 3.55 5.89
C ILE A 116 -0.81 3.14 5.92
N CYS A 117 0.05 3.96 5.34
CA CYS A 117 1.49 3.76 5.28
C CYS A 117 2.20 4.88 6.02
N SER A 118 3.08 4.55 6.98
CA SER A 118 3.82 5.53 7.78
C SER A 118 5.31 5.55 7.47
N ASP A 119 5.88 6.73 7.31
CA ASP A 119 7.32 6.97 7.25
C ASP A 119 7.61 8.16 8.14
N ILE A 120 8.09 7.85 9.34
CA ILE A 120 8.28 8.79 10.43
C ILE A 120 9.71 8.61 10.89
N SER A 121 10.47 9.70 10.86
CA SER A 121 11.92 9.66 11.11
C SER A 121 12.22 9.59 12.61
N ASP A 122 11.44 10.30 13.42
CA ASP A 122 11.59 10.32 14.87
C ASP A 122 11.05 9.02 15.50
N PRO A 123 11.86 8.24 16.24
CA PRO A 123 11.44 6.97 16.81
C PRO A 123 10.33 7.07 17.87
N ASP A 124 10.25 8.19 18.60
CA ASP A 124 9.25 8.38 19.66
C ASP A 124 7.89 8.74 19.04
N ALA A 125 7.92 9.63 18.05
CA ALA A 125 6.76 9.93 17.21
C ALA A 125 6.29 8.68 16.46
N LEU A 126 7.20 7.90 15.87
CA LEU A 126 6.87 6.65 15.18
C LEU A 126 6.16 5.67 16.12
N ARG A 127 6.69 5.44 17.33
CA ARG A 127 6.06 4.56 18.33
C ARG A 127 4.68 5.06 18.73
N THR A 128 4.54 6.37 18.94
CA THR A 128 3.29 7.00 19.35
C THR A 128 2.22 6.88 18.25
N VAL A 129 2.58 7.23 17.02
CA VAL A 129 1.69 7.18 15.85
C VAL A 129 1.34 5.73 15.49
N ALA A 130 2.32 4.82 15.49
CA ALA A 130 2.07 3.40 15.26
C ALA A 130 1.11 2.81 16.30
N GLY A 131 1.26 3.16 17.58
CA GLY A 131 0.34 2.72 18.63
C GLY A 131 -1.09 3.22 18.42
N LYS A 132 -1.25 4.49 18.01
CA LYS A 132 -2.56 5.06 17.66
C LYS A 132 -3.19 4.35 16.47
N ILE A 133 -2.45 4.20 15.37
CA ILE A 133 -2.94 3.51 14.18
C ILE A 133 -3.30 2.05 14.51
N ALA A 134 -2.42 1.32 15.21
CA ALA A 134 -2.66 -0.09 15.56
C ALA A 134 -3.90 -0.29 16.46
N SER A 135 -4.30 0.70 17.25
CA SER A 135 -5.50 0.60 18.10
C SER A 135 -6.82 0.60 17.33
N GLU A 136 -6.82 1.06 16.08
CA GLU A 136 -8.01 1.17 15.23
C GLU A 136 -7.90 0.36 13.92
N THR A 137 -6.76 -0.31 13.69
CA THR A 137 -6.46 -0.97 12.42
C THR A 137 -5.98 -2.40 12.60
N THR A 138 -5.97 -3.14 11.49
CA THR A 138 -5.24 -4.41 11.41
C THR A 138 -3.85 -4.16 10.88
N PHE A 139 -2.84 -4.60 11.63
CA PHE A 139 -1.46 -4.61 11.17
C PHE A 139 -1.32 -5.54 9.96
N ILE A 140 -0.71 -5.04 8.87
CA ILE A 140 -0.46 -5.83 7.66
C ILE A 140 1.02 -6.20 7.56
N GLN A 141 1.89 -5.21 7.73
CA GLN A 141 3.34 -5.38 7.80
C GLN A 141 3.96 -4.13 8.43
N ARG A 142 5.28 -4.10 8.57
CA ARG A 142 5.97 -2.92 9.11
C ARG A 142 5.53 -1.65 8.40
N SER A 143 5.03 -0.70 9.19
CA SER A 143 4.56 0.61 8.72
C SER A 143 3.38 0.57 7.73
N VAL A 144 2.67 -0.55 7.58
CA VAL A 144 1.48 -0.67 6.72
C VAL A 144 0.33 -1.27 7.50
N TYR A 145 -0.79 -0.57 7.51
CA TYR A 145 -1.98 -0.91 8.30
C TYR A 145 -3.22 -0.89 7.43
N TRP A 146 -4.20 -1.72 7.75
CA TRP A 146 -5.50 -1.74 7.10
C TRP A 146 -6.59 -1.27 8.06
N LEU A 147 -7.21 -0.14 7.73
CA LEU A 147 -8.40 0.38 8.41
C LEU A 147 -9.65 -0.06 7.66
N ARG A 148 -10.55 -0.76 8.36
CA ARG A 148 -11.93 -0.98 7.91
C ARG A 148 -12.88 -0.07 8.69
N GLY A 149 -13.25 1.05 8.09
CA GLY A 149 -14.01 2.09 8.77
C GLY A 149 -14.56 3.17 7.83
N THR A 150 -15.20 4.18 8.41
CA THR A 150 -15.75 5.34 7.70
C THR A 150 -14.67 6.39 7.40
N ALA A 151 -14.95 7.29 6.46
CA ALA A 151 -14.07 8.45 6.20
C ALA A 151 -13.95 9.39 7.41
N SER A 152 -14.97 9.44 8.28
CA SER A 152 -14.94 10.19 9.54
C SER A 152 -13.95 9.57 10.54
N GLN A 153 -14.01 8.24 10.72
CA GLN A 153 -13.04 7.52 11.56
C GLN A 153 -11.61 7.70 11.06
N LEU A 154 -11.38 7.56 9.74
CA LEU A 154 -10.08 7.84 9.15
C LEU A 154 -9.62 9.28 9.44
N SER A 155 -10.47 10.28 9.22
CA SER A 155 -10.12 11.69 9.47
C SER A 155 -9.75 11.93 10.92
N GLY A 156 -10.54 11.42 11.88
CA GLY A 156 -10.26 11.54 13.31
C GLY A 156 -8.95 10.86 13.71
N LEU A 157 -8.69 9.65 13.19
CA LEU A 157 -7.43 8.95 13.43
C LEU A 157 -6.24 9.77 12.90
N MET A 158 -6.33 10.30 11.68
CA MET A 158 -5.26 11.10 11.07
C MET A 158 -5.04 12.44 11.79
N GLU A 159 -6.10 13.13 12.20
CA GLU A 159 -6.00 14.35 13.00
C GLU A 159 -5.29 14.06 14.34
N SER A 160 -5.63 12.95 15.00
CA SER A 160 -4.98 12.55 16.24
C SER A 160 -3.49 12.22 16.09
N CYS A 161 -3.07 11.75 14.91
CA CYS A 161 -1.67 11.46 14.60
C CYS A 161 -0.89 12.72 14.19
N ALA A 162 -1.55 13.68 13.53
CA ALA A 162 -0.90 14.85 12.93
C ALA A 162 -0.09 15.71 13.92
N GLN A 163 -0.50 15.75 15.20
CA GLN A 163 0.21 16.51 16.23
C GLN A 163 1.62 15.98 16.58
N TYR A 164 1.97 14.77 16.14
CA TYR A 164 3.29 14.16 16.36
C TYR A 164 4.17 14.19 15.11
N LEU A 165 3.63 14.65 13.98
CA LEU A 165 4.35 14.64 12.70
C LEU A 165 5.11 15.94 12.50
N THR A 166 6.31 15.83 11.95
CA THR A 166 7.13 16.93 11.45
C THR A 166 6.98 17.08 9.94
N ASP A 167 7.55 18.15 9.36
CA ASP A 167 7.46 18.41 7.91
C ASP A 167 8.10 17.32 7.03
N GLY A 168 8.98 16.49 7.61
CA GLY A 168 9.60 15.35 6.91
C GLY A 168 8.76 14.08 6.95
N ASP A 169 7.82 13.97 7.88
CA ASP A 169 7.08 12.74 8.14
C ASP A 169 5.90 12.59 7.18
N ARG A 170 5.54 11.34 6.88
CA ARG A 170 4.53 11.02 5.88
C ARG A 170 3.59 9.93 6.36
N LEU A 171 2.30 10.24 6.34
CA LEU A 171 1.21 9.27 6.42
C LEU A 171 0.48 9.25 5.08
N TRP A 172 0.79 8.25 4.25
CA TRP A 172 0.09 8.01 2.99
C TRP A 172 -1.13 7.13 3.23
N ILE A 173 -2.24 7.50 2.61
CA ILE A 173 -3.50 6.78 2.75
C ILE A 173 -4.02 6.40 1.38
N TYR A 174 -4.41 5.14 1.21
CA TYR A 174 -4.94 4.61 -0.03
C TYR A 174 -6.35 4.06 0.19
N PRO A 175 -7.41 4.76 -0.24
CA PRO A 175 -8.75 4.19 -0.23
C PRO A 175 -8.81 3.01 -1.21
N LEU A 176 -9.47 1.92 -0.83
CA LEU A 176 -9.71 0.75 -1.70
C LEU A 176 -11.19 0.71 -2.12
N ARG A 177 -11.52 0.02 -3.23
CA ARG A 177 -12.94 -0.24 -3.56
C ARG A 177 -13.50 -1.37 -2.71
N GLY A 178 -12.66 -2.32 -2.32
CA GLY A 178 -12.98 -3.37 -1.37
C GLY A 178 -11.72 -4.13 -0.93
N CYS A 179 -11.89 -5.10 -0.03
CA CYS A 179 -10.77 -5.93 0.46
C CYS A 179 -10.10 -6.77 -0.63
N HIS A 180 -10.79 -7.07 -1.74
CA HIS A 180 -10.24 -7.81 -2.88
C HIS A 180 -9.19 -7.01 -3.67
N ASP A 181 -9.10 -5.69 -3.44
CA ASP A 181 -8.04 -4.85 -4.00
C ASP A 181 -6.75 -4.93 -3.18
N LEU A 182 -6.71 -5.69 -2.08
CA LEU A 182 -5.51 -5.91 -1.26
C LEU A 182 -5.09 -7.37 -1.37
N TRP A 183 -3.87 -7.59 -1.84
CA TRP A 183 -3.25 -8.90 -1.98
C TRP A 183 -2.08 -9.03 -1.03
N HIS A 184 -2.02 -10.17 -0.36
CA HIS A 184 -0.91 -10.55 0.52
C HIS A 184 -0.26 -11.83 0.00
N ILE A 185 1.05 -11.83 -0.15
CA ILE A 185 1.84 -12.90 -0.75
C ILE A 185 3.03 -13.20 0.18
N GLY A 186 3.15 -14.44 0.68
CA GLY A 186 4.18 -14.84 1.65
C GLY A 186 3.60 -15.31 2.99
N ILE A 187 4.42 -15.35 4.05
CA ILE A 187 3.98 -15.81 5.37
C ILE A 187 2.78 -14.99 5.85
N PHE A 188 1.74 -15.70 6.28
CA PHE A 188 0.62 -15.13 6.99
C PHE A 188 0.54 -15.75 8.38
N GLU A 189 1.30 -15.23 9.34
CA GLU A 189 1.13 -15.61 10.75
C GLU A 189 -0.13 -14.90 11.27
N GLN A 190 -1.27 -15.58 11.12
CA GLN A 190 -2.52 -15.32 11.83
C GLN A 190 -3.04 -13.87 11.78
N SER A 191 -3.38 -13.34 10.60
CA SER A 191 -4.37 -12.25 10.55
C SER A 191 -5.79 -12.82 10.53
N VAL A 192 -6.63 -12.36 11.45
CA VAL A 192 -8.03 -12.77 11.70
C VAL A 192 -9.01 -12.37 10.58
N LEU A 193 -8.52 -11.90 9.42
CA LEU A 193 -9.37 -11.36 8.36
C LEU A 193 -9.44 -12.27 7.12
N PRO A 194 -10.61 -12.32 6.44
CA PRO A 194 -10.75 -12.96 5.14
C PRO A 194 -10.10 -12.08 4.07
N ILE A 195 -8.77 -12.05 4.04
CA ILE A 195 -8.00 -11.53 2.92
C ILE A 195 -8.01 -12.61 1.83
N SER A 196 -8.25 -12.24 0.58
CA SER A 196 -8.14 -13.17 -0.55
C SER A 196 -6.70 -13.70 -0.60
N THR A 197 -6.49 -14.91 -0.11
CA THR A 197 -5.20 -15.60 -0.18
C THR A 197 -5.08 -16.19 -1.58
N HIS A 198 -4.36 -15.51 -2.47
CA HIS A 198 -3.96 -16.13 -3.73
C HIS A 198 -2.82 -17.11 -3.45
N ARG A 199 -3.16 -18.40 -3.36
CA ARG A 199 -2.17 -19.49 -3.43
C ARG A 199 -1.80 -19.70 -4.88
N TRP A 200 -0.53 -19.48 -5.24
CA TRP A 200 0.02 -19.94 -6.51
C TRP A 200 0.15 -21.47 -6.44
N SER A 201 -0.61 -22.19 -7.26
CA SER A 201 -0.25 -23.59 -7.57
C SER A 201 0.99 -23.55 -8.45
N LYS A 202 2.07 -24.19 -8.00
CA LYS A 202 3.25 -24.48 -8.84
C LYS A 202 2.85 -25.30 -10.06
#